data_AF-A0A174RVB1-F1
#
_entry.id   AF-A0A174RVB1-F1
#
_cell.length_a   1.000
_cell.length_b   1.000
_cell.length_c   1.000
_cell.angle_alpha   90.00
_cell.angle_beta   90.00
_cell.angle_gamma   90.00
#
_symmetry.space_group_name_H-M   'P 1'
#
loop_
_entity.id
_entity.type
_entity.pdbx_description
1 polymer ?
#
loop_
_entity_poly.entity_id
_entity_poly.type
_entity_poly.pdbx_seq_one_letter_code
_entity_poly.pdbx_strand_id
1 'polypeptide(L)'
;MNHTDFFTRTRAIKAQEYKELYAAIELHGGCYEWKQENGNCPIIAVNIDSIQPSPADVIIYKAAIEDGRMQLRGVEKEYGNEVDFNPDDAFAGHLSSIIDHLPPVNGVNDVTPQNRKEATV
;
A
#
# COMPACT_ATOMS: atom_id res chain seq x y z
N MET A 1 -28.49 17.92 1.47
CA MET A 1 -28.54 17.45 0.06
C MET A 1 -28.24 15.96 0.08
N ASN A 2 -29.04 15.11 -0.57
CA ASN A 2 -28.71 13.68 -0.66
C ASN A 2 -27.56 13.51 -1.65
N HIS A 3 -26.49 12.86 -1.23
CA HIS A 3 -25.35 12.55 -2.08
C HIS A 3 -24.84 11.15 -1.77
N THR A 4 -24.12 10.55 -2.71
CA THR A 4 -23.40 9.31 -2.48
C THR A 4 -22.38 9.53 -1.37
N ASP A 5 -22.33 8.60 -0.41
CA ASP A 5 -21.27 8.58 0.60
C ASP A 5 -19.97 8.04 -0.02
N PHE A 6 -19.25 8.92 -0.69
CA PHE A 6 -17.94 8.59 -1.26
C PHE A 6 -16.89 8.33 -0.18
N PHE A 7 -17.05 8.88 1.02
CA PHE A 7 -16.12 8.60 2.13
C PHE A 7 -16.14 7.12 2.50
N THR A 8 -17.33 6.56 2.70
CA THR A 8 -17.49 5.12 2.98
C THR A 8 -16.97 4.25 1.83
N ARG A 9 -17.23 4.64 0.58
CA ARG A 9 -16.72 3.89 -0.60
C ARG A 9 -15.19 3.91 -0.68
N THR A 10 -14.57 5.07 -0.49
CA THR A 10 -13.10 5.21 -0.46
C THR A 10 -12.49 4.39 0.67
N ARG A 11 -13.11 4.38 1.85
CA ARG A 11 -12.65 3.54 2.97
C ARG A 11 -12.67 2.05 2.63
N ALA A 12 -13.72 1.58 1.94
CA ALA A 12 -13.81 0.19 1.49
C ALA A 12 -12.70 -0.16 0.48
N ILE A 13 -12.41 0.73 -0.46
CA ILE A 13 -11.32 0.58 -1.43
C ILE A 13 -9.98 0.46 -0.71
N LYS A 14 -9.64 1.42 0.16
CA LYS A 14 -8.38 1.41 0.92
C LYS A 14 -8.20 0.14 1.75
N ALA A 15 -9.27 -0.33 2.39
CA ALA A 15 -9.24 -1.57 3.16
C ALA A 15 -8.99 -2.81 2.29
N GLN A 16 -9.44 -2.82 1.03
CA GLN A 16 -9.15 -3.88 0.08
C GLN A 16 -7.70 -3.80 -0.40
N GLU A 17 -7.23 -2.62 -0.79
CA GLU A 17 -5.83 -2.42 -1.21
C GLU A 17 -4.84 -2.84 -0.13
N TYR A 18 -5.11 -2.50 1.14
CA TYR A 18 -4.29 -2.95 2.27
C TYR A 18 -4.21 -4.48 2.35
N LYS A 19 -5.33 -5.18 2.20
CA LYS A 19 -5.37 -6.66 2.27
C LYS A 19 -4.62 -7.30 1.11
N GLU A 20 -4.77 -6.76 -0.09
CA GLU A 20 -4.10 -7.26 -1.29
C GLU A 20 -2.59 -7.03 -1.20
N LEU A 21 -2.16 -5.85 -0.72
CA LEU A 21 -0.74 -5.56 -0.48
C LEU A 21 -0.18 -6.46 0.63
N TYR A 22 -0.92 -6.66 1.71
CA TYR A 22 -0.53 -7.59 2.78
C TYR A 22 -0.30 -9.01 2.25
N ALA A 23 -1.25 -9.54 1.49
CA ALA A 23 -1.12 -10.87 0.87
C ALA A 23 0.07 -10.93 -0.10
N ALA A 24 0.31 -9.88 -0.89
CA ALA A 24 1.45 -9.80 -1.80
C ALA A 24 2.78 -9.88 -1.02
N ILE A 25 2.93 -9.08 0.05
CA ILE A 25 4.15 -9.10 0.87
C ILE A 25 4.33 -10.43 1.62
N GLU A 26 3.24 -11.09 2.05
CA GLU A 26 3.33 -12.46 2.58
C GLU A 26 3.90 -13.44 1.55
N LEU A 27 3.47 -13.37 0.28
CA LEU A 27 4.03 -14.21 -0.79
C LEU A 27 5.53 -13.96 -1.01
N HIS A 28 6.00 -12.74 -0.76
CA HIS A 28 7.42 -12.38 -0.79
C HIS A 28 8.20 -12.80 0.47
N GLY A 29 7.59 -13.54 1.40
CA GLY A 29 8.22 -13.99 2.64
C GLY A 29 8.12 -12.98 3.78
N GLY A 30 7.16 -12.06 3.72
CA GLY A 30 6.87 -11.08 4.77
C GLY A 30 7.69 -9.79 4.69
N CYS A 31 8.61 -9.67 3.72
CA CYS A 31 9.39 -8.46 3.51
C CYS A 31 9.83 -8.35 2.05
N TYR A 32 9.72 -7.16 1.47
CA TYR A 32 10.26 -6.83 0.16
C TYR A 32 10.98 -5.48 0.20
N GLU A 33 12.18 -5.43 -0.40
CA GLU A 33 12.99 -4.22 -0.50
C GLU A 33 13.25 -3.89 -1.97
N TRP A 34 12.89 -2.68 -2.37
CA TRP A 34 13.19 -2.14 -3.69
C TRP A 34 14.57 -1.50 -3.66
N LYS A 35 15.40 -1.83 -4.65
CA LYS A 35 16.70 -1.16 -4.85
C LYS A 35 16.46 0.18 -5.53
N GLN A 36 16.72 1.28 -4.82
CA GLN A 36 16.57 2.64 -5.35
C GLN A 36 17.36 2.88 -6.64
N GLU A 37 18.53 2.23 -6.77
CA GLU A 37 19.42 2.32 -7.94
C GLU A 37 18.75 1.93 -9.27
N ASN A 38 17.70 1.11 -9.23
CA ASN A 38 17.01 0.62 -10.42
C ASN A 38 15.87 1.54 -10.89
N GLY A 39 15.55 2.62 -10.14
CA GLY A 39 14.48 3.57 -10.49
C GLY A 39 13.05 2.99 -10.42
N ASN A 40 12.89 1.74 -9.99
CA ASN A 40 11.60 1.02 -9.96
C ASN A 40 10.92 1.05 -8.59
N CYS A 41 11.25 2.03 -7.74
CA CYS A 41 10.58 2.17 -6.44
C CYS A 41 9.19 2.79 -6.66
N PRO A 42 8.12 2.25 -6.07
CA PRO A 42 6.81 2.88 -6.14
C PRO A 42 6.85 4.24 -5.44
N ILE A 43 6.14 5.21 -6.02
CA ILE A 43 5.97 6.54 -5.45
C ILE A 43 4.50 6.71 -5.09
N ILE A 44 4.23 7.02 -3.83
CA ILE A 44 2.86 7.21 -3.33
C ILE A 44 2.66 8.60 -2.74
N ALA A 45 1.42 9.10 -2.82
CA ALA A 45 1.02 10.29 -2.09
C ALA A 45 0.53 9.90 -0.69
N VAL A 46 1.05 10.54 0.34
CA VAL A 46 0.65 10.33 1.74
C VAL A 46 0.37 11.66 2.42
N ASN A 47 -0.59 11.67 3.34
CA ASN A 47 -0.82 12.80 4.24
C ASN A 47 0.02 12.59 5.50
N ILE A 48 1.24 13.14 5.51
CA ILE A 48 2.13 13.08 6.69
C ILE A 48 1.42 13.77 7.88
N ASP A 49 1.48 13.15 9.06
CA ASP A 49 0.91 13.64 10.33
C ASP A 49 -0.62 13.83 10.35
N SER A 50 -1.37 13.27 9.39
CA SER A 50 -2.83 13.42 9.28
C SER A 50 -3.34 14.89 9.26
N ILE A 51 -2.45 15.86 9.01
CA ILE A 51 -2.77 17.29 9.01
C ILE A 51 -2.58 17.86 7.59
N GLN A 52 -3.66 18.38 7.01
CA GLN A 52 -3.60 19.21 5.80
C GLN A 52 -2.76 20.47 6.05
N PRO A 53 -1.96 20.95 5.08
CA PRO A 53 -2.35 20.98 3.66
C PRO A 53 -1.36 20.36 2.66
N SER A 54 -0.29 19.71 3.08
CA SER A 54 0.82 19.35 2.19
C SER A 54 1.05 17.84 2.15
N PRO A 55 0.27 17.08 1.35
CA PRO A 55 0.63 15.70 1.07
C PRO A 55 2.03 15.64 0.45
N ALA A 56 2.75 14.57 0.75
CA ALA A 56 4.10 14.34 0.25
C ALA A 56 4.12 13.15 -0.71
N ASP A 57 4.93 13.27 -1.76
CA ASP A 57 5.31 12.15 -2.61
C ASP A 57 6.43 11.36 -1.90
N VAL A 58 6.17 10.09 -1.59
CA VAL A 58 7.10 9.22 -0.87
C VAL A 58 7.55 8.08 -1.77
N ILE A 59 8.86 7.95 -1.93
CA ILE A 59 9.51 6.83 -2.62
C ILE A 59 9.60 5.68 -1.62
N ILE A 60 8.87 4.61 -1.88
CA ILE A 60 8.85 3.42 -1.02
C ILE A 60 10.03 2.52 -1.39
N TYR A 61 10.92 2.28 -0.43
CA TYR A 61 12.06 1.37 -0.61
C TYR A 61 11.87 0.05 0.13
N LYS A 62 10.90 -0.05 1.04
CA LYS A 62 10.63 -1.29 1.79
C LYS A 62 9.17 -1.42 2.20
N ALA A 63 8.66 -2.65 2.10
CA ALA A 63 7.40 -3.08 2.67
C ALA A 63 7.63 -4.35 3.50
N ALA A 64 7.15 -4.39 4.73
CA ALA A 64 7.36 -5.51 5.64
C ALA A 64 6.14 -5.76 6.52
N ILE A 65 5.97 -7.00 6.96
CA ILE A 65 5.00 -7.38 7.96
C ILE A 65 5.73 -7.52 9.29
N GLU A 66 5.55 -6.53 10.17
CA GLU A 66 6.16 -6.47 11.50
C GLU A 66 5.03 -6.55 12.53
N ASP A 67 5.13 -7.48 13.49
CA ASP A 67 4.09 -7.73 14.51
C ASP A 67 2.67 -7.93 13.94
N GLY A 68 2.58 -8.57 12.76
CA GLY A 68 1.33 -8.83 12.06
C GLY A 68 0.70 -7.60 11.38
N ARG A 69 1.45 -6.51 11.23
CA ARG A 69 1.00 -5.26 10.59
C ARG A 69 1.90 -4.90 9.42
N MET A 70 1.28 -4.32 8.38
CA MET A 70 2.02 -3.77 7.25
C MET A 70 2.77 -2.52 7.70
N GLN A 71 4.07 -2.49 7.41
CA GLN A 71 4.94 -1.34 7.56
C GLN A 71 5.51 -0.96 6.20
N LEU A 72 5.37 0.31 5.85
CA LEU A 72 5.97 0.88 4.66
C LEU A 72 7.07 1.85 5.09
N ARG A 73 8.23 1.75 4.46
CA ARG A 73 9.34 2.68 4.67
C ARG A 73 9.67 3.36 3.37
N GLY A 74 9.84 4.68 3.46
CA GLY A 74 10.08 5.50 2.31
C GLY A 74 10.67 6.85 2.68
N VAL A 75 11.25 7.47 1.66
CA VAL A 75 11.78 8.83 1.75
C VAL A 75 10.94 9.78 0.94
N GLU A 76 10.80 11.00 1.42
CA GLU A 76 10.21 12.09 0.65
C GLU A 76 11.02 12.30 -0.63
N LYS A 77 10.33 12.43 -1.75
CA LYS A 77 10.93 12.55 -3.08
C LYS A 77 11.79 13.82 -3.25
N GLU A 78 11.39 14.94 -2.66
CA GLU A 78 12.05 16.24 -2.88
C GLU A 78 13.36 16.38 -2.11
N TYR A 79 13.35 16.04 -0.82
CA TYR A 79 14.51 16.27 0.07
C TYR A 79 15.16 14.98 0.60
N GLY A 80 14.57 13.81 0.33
CA GLY A 80 15.13 12.51 0.72
C GLY A 80 15.00 12.19 2.22
N ASN A 81 14.17 12.92 2.95
CA ASN A 81 13.94 12.67 4.38
C ASN A 81 13.11 11.39 4.56
N GLU A 82 13.47 10.55 5.53
CA GLU A 82 12.60 9.43 5.95
C GLU A 82 11.25 9.97 6.41
N VAL A 83 10.18 9.30 5.99
CA VAL A 83 8.81 9.65 6.33
C VAL A 83 8.22 8.55 7.20
N ASP A 84 7.76 8.93 8.39
CA ASP A 84 6.98 8.05 9.25
C ASP A 84 5.48 8.27 8.98
N PHE A 85 4.78 7.23 8.56
CA PHE A 85 3.35 7.29 8.22
C PHE A 85 2.70 5.89 8.32
N ASN A 86 1.39 5.85 8.54
CA ASN A 86 0.64 4.59 8.47
C ASN A 86 0.21 4.32 7.02
N PRO A 87 0.07 3.06 6.58
CA PRO A 87 -0.51 2.75 5.27
C PRO A 87 -1.89 3.39 5.04
N ASP A 88 -2.67 3.61 6.11
CA ASP A 88 -3.96 4.30 6.06
C ASP A 88 -3.85 5.82 5.79
N ASP A 89 -2.66 6.42 5.85
CA ASP A 89 -2.41 7.82 5.48
C ASP A 89 -2.23 8.00 3.95
N ALA A 90 -2.03 6.90 3.21
CA ALA A 90 -1.97 6.92 1.76
C ALA A 90 -3.33 7.23 1.13
N PHE A 91 -3.36 7.92 -0.01
CA PHE A 91 -4.62 8.12 -0.75
C PHE A 91 -5.07 6.80 -1.40
N ALA A 92 -6.38 6.65 -1.63
CA ALA A 92 -6.91 5.48 -2.33
C ALA A 92 -6.27 5.33 -3.72
N GLY A 93 -5.96 4.10 -4.11
CA GLY A 93 -5.25 3.72 -5.33
C GLY A 93 -3.74 3.62 -5.16
N HIS A 94 -3.16 4.21 -4.11
CA HIS A 94 -1.71 4.22 -3.95
C HIS A 94 -1.16 2.92 -3.39
N LEU A 95 -1.84 2.27 -2.45
CA LEU A 95 -1.40 0.96 -1.95
C LEU A 95 -1.45 -0.10 -3.05
N SER A 96 -2.46 -0.08 -3.93
CA SER A 96 -2.49 -0.97 -5.10
C SER A 96 -1.35 -0.68 -6.07
N SER A 97 -0.97 0.59 -6.25
CA SER A 97 0.15 0.94 -7.14
C SER A 97 1.49 0.35 -6.66
N ILE A 98 1.67 0.11 -5.35
CA ILE A 98 2.85 -0.60 -4.83
C ILE A 98 2.87 -2.05 -5.33
N ILE A 99 1.71 -2.71 -5.41
CA ILE A 99 1.58 -4.10 -5.88
C ILE A 99 2.04 -4.21 -7.35
N ASP A 100 1.74 -3.21 -8.17
CA ASP A 100 2.19 -3.17 -9.58
C ASP A 100 3.73 -3.16 -9.73
N HIS A 101 4.45 -2.82 -8.67
CA HIS A 101 5.92 -2.80 -8.61
C HIS A 101 6.51 -4.07 -7.96
N LEU A 102 5.68 -5.05 -7.62
CA LEU A 102 6.13 -6.34 -7.09
C LEU A 102 6.23 -7.38 -8.23
N PRO A 103 7.34 -8.13 -8.33
CA PRO A 103 7.43 -9.21 -9.30
C PRO A 103 6.55 -10.39 -8.85
N PRO A 104 5.91 -11.13 -9.77
CA PRO A 104 5.20 -12.36 -9.44
C PRO A 104 6.08 -13.36 -8.70
N VAL A 105 5.51 -14.09 -7.74
CA VAL A 105 6.23 -15.09 -6.93
C VAL A 105 5.63 -16.46 -7.15
N ASN A 106 6.47 -17.47 -7.45
CA ASN A 106 6.05 -18.87 -7.60
C ASN A 106 4.87 -19.08 -8.57
N GLY A 107 4.75 -18.25 -9.61
CA GLY A 107 3.66 -18.29 -10.58
C GLY A 107 2.34 -17.66 -10.11
N VAL A 108 2.31 -17.05 -8.90
CA VAL A 108 1.18 -16.26 -8.40
C VAL A 108 1.34 -14.82 -8.88
N ASN A 109 0.32 -14.33 -9.59
CA ASN A 109 0.23 -12.96 -10.12
C ASN A 109 -1.13 -12.31 -9.83
N ASP A 110 -1.95 -12.90 -8.96
CA ASP A 110 -3.26 -12.41 -8.56
C ASP A 110 -3.39 -12.53 -7.03
N VAL A 111 -3.58 -11.38 -6.39
CA VAL A 111 -3.81 -11.24 -4.94
C VAL A 111 -5.22 -10.73 -4.63
N THR A 112 -6.07 -10.58 -5.66
CA THR A 112 -7.44 -10.17 -5.45
C THR A 112 -8.18 -11.22 -4.62
N PRO A 113 -9.08 -10.82 -3.72
CA PRO A 113 -9.98 -11.77 -3.10
C PRO A 113 -10.85 -12.39 -4.21
N GLN A 114 -10.45 -13.57 -4.71
CA GLN A 114 -11.39 -14.44 -5.43
C GLN A 114 -12.62 -14.54 -4.53
N ASN A 115 -13.83 -14.31 -5.07
CA ASN A 115 -15.09 -14.49 -4.35
C ASN A 115 -15.00 -15.77 -3.50
N ARG A 116 -14.59 -15.63 -2.23
CA ARG A 116 -14.60 -16.72 -1.27
C ARG A 116 -16.07 -16.90 -1.05
N LYS A 117 -16.71 -17.75 -1.86
CA LYS A 117 -17.99 -18.34 -1.49
C LYS A 117 -17.73 -18.86 -0.09
N GLU A 118 -18.36 -18.24 0.89
CA GLU A 118 -18.48 -18.78 2.23
C GLU A 118 -18.89 -20.24 2.03
N ALA A 119 -17.96 -21.15 2.31
CA ALA A 119 -18.34 -22.53 2.47
C ALA A 119 -19.18 -22.54 3.74
N THR A 120 -20.49 -22.45 3.56
CA THR A 120 -21.46 -22.78 4.59
C THR A 120 -21.16 -24.21 5.02
N VAL A 121 -20.72 -24.37 6.26
CA VAL A 121 -20.78 -25.64 6.99
C VAL A 121 -21.94 -25.54 7.96
#